data_AF-A0A2E1RNC0-F1
#
_entry.id   AF-A0A2E1RNC0-F1
#
_cell.length_a   1.000
_cell.length_b   1.000
_cell.length_c   1.000
_cell.angle_alpha   90.00
_cell.angle_beta   90.00
_cell.angle_gamma   90.00
#
_symmetry.space_group_name_H-M   'P 1'
#
loop_
_entity.id
_entity.type
_entity.pdbx_description
1 polymer ?
#
loop_
_entity_poly.entity_id
_entity_poly.type
_entity_poly.pdbx_seq_one_letter_code
_entity_poly.pdbx_strand_id
1 'polypeptide(L)'
;MSLWLRRRLQLGRELRNNKFKARQSLIWQFDIIILIFLVVTAVIALRVKDLLGASMVFGIYSFLICLLWAEMGAVDVAFTEAAVGAGVSTVIMIATVFSTTRRSKD
;
A
#
# COMPACT_ATOMS: atom_id res chain seq x y z
N MET A 1 -3.93 49.72 -7.04
CA MET A 1 -4.51 48.36 -7.12
C MET A 1 -5.88 48.35 -6.44
N SER A 2 -6.95 48.28 -7.22
CA SER A 2 -8.33 48.43 -6.74
C SER A 2 -8.71 47.35 -5.72
N LEU A 3 -9.45 47.73 -4.68
CA LEU A 3 -9.97 46.84 -3.62
C LEU A 3 -10.73 45.63 -4.18
N TRP A 4 -11.39 45.82 -5.33
CA TRP A 4 -12.06 44.77 -6.10
C TRP A 4 -11.14 43.63 -6.53
N LEU A 5 -9.91 43.96 -6.96
CA LEU A 5 -8.95 42.97 -7.46
C LEU A 5 -8.37 42.13 -6.32
N ARG A 6 -8.10 42.75 -5.15
CA ARG A 6 -7.63 42.03 -3.96
C ARG A 6 -8.69 41.05 -3.45
N ARG A 7 -9.96 41.45 -3.44
CA ARG A 7 -11.06 40.60 -2.97
C ARG A 7 -11.31 39.41 -3.89
N ARG A 8 -11.19 39.58 -5.21
CA ARG A 8 -11.22 38.47 -6.19
C ARG A 8 -10.07 37.48 -5.99
N LEU A 9 -8.86 37.96 -5.72
CA LEU A 9 -7.69 37.10 -5.50
C LEU A 9 -7.78 36.34 -4.16
N GLN A 10 -8.35 36.95 -3.12
CA GLN A 10 -8.58 36.27 -1.84
C GLN A 10 -9.62 35.15 -1.95
N LEU A 11 -10.76 35.41 -2.61
CA LEU A 11 -11.79 34.40 -2.87
C LEU A 11 -11.27 33.21 -3.69
N GLY A 12 -10.48 33.48 -4.75
CA GLY A 12 -9.86 32.43 -5.54
C GLY A 12 -8.83 31.59 -4.75
N ARG A 13 -8.18 32.18 -3.74
CA ARG A 13 -7.24 31.49 -2.86
C ARG A 13 -7.96 30.63 -1.82
N GLU A 14 -9.04 31.13 -1.23
CA GLU A 14 -9.87 30.38 -0.28
C GLU A 14 -10.56 29.18 -0.91
N LEU A 15 -11.18 29.35 -2.08
CA LEU A 15 -11.82 28.24 -2.79
C LEU A 15 -10.81 27.14 -3.15
N ARG A 16 -9.61 27.54 -3.59
CA ARG A 16 -8.51 26.62 -3.87
C ARG A 16 -8.04 25.90 -2.60
N ASN A 17 -7.84 26.62 -1.50
CA ASN A 17 -7.47 26.02 -0.21
C ASN A 17 -8.52 25.05 0.30
N ASN A 18 -9.80 25.37 0.17
CA ASN A 18 -10.88 24.51 0.66
C ASN A 18 -10.99 23.23 -0.18
N LYS A 19 -10.83 23.35 -1.51
CA LYS A 19 -10.73 22.20 -2.43
C LYS A 19 -9.51 21.32 -2.12
N PHE A 20 -8.35 21.92 -1.84
CA PHE A 20 -7.14 21.20 -1.49
C PHE A 20 -7.26 20.49 -0.13
N LYS A 21 -7.81 21.19 0.87
CA LYS A 21 -8.07 20.63 2.22
C LYS A 21 -9.06 19.47 2.17
N ALA A 22 -10.13 19.59 1.39
CA ALA A 22 -11.07 18.50 1.16
C ALA A 22 -10.35 17.31 0.51
N ARG A 23 -9.67 17.51 -0.63
CA ARG A 23 -8.92 16.43 -1.32
C ARG A 23 -7.92 15.74 -0.38
N GLN A 24 -7.19 16.52 0.41
CA GLN A 24 -6.25 16.00 1.38
C GLN A 24 -6.94 15.13 2.45
N SER A 25 -8.07 15.57 3.00
CA SER A 25 -8.79 14.82 4.04
C SER A 25 -9.28 13.44 3.60
N LEU A 26 -9.60 13.27 2.31
CA LEU A 26 -10.06 11.98 1.76
C LEU A 26 -8.89 11.01 1.56
N ILE A 27 -7.71 11.51 1.16
CA ILE A 27 -6.49 10.71 0.92
C ILE A 27 -6.02 10.08 2.24
N TRP A 28 -5.91 10.90 3.29
CA TRP A 28 -5.48 10.42 4.62
C TRP A 28 -6.36 9.29 5.19
N GLN A 29 -7.66 9.29 4.89
CA GLN A 29 -8.56 8.23 5.36
C GLN A 29 -8.27 6.89 4.66
N PHE A 30 -7.98 6.94 3.37
CA PHE A 30 -7.69 5.75 2.56
C PHE A 30 -6.33 5.15 2.92
N ASP A 31 -5.30 6.00 3.11
CA ASP A 31 -3.99 5.61 3.62
C ASP A 31 -4.11 4.79 4.93
N ILE A 32 -4.87 5.31 5.91
CA ILE A 32 -5.05 4.66 7.23
C ILE A 32 -5.75 3.31 7.10
N ILE A 33 -6.77 3.20 6.24
CA ILE A 33 -7.50 1.95 6.03
C ILE A 33 -6.57 0.89 5.45
N ILE A 34 -5.77 1.23 4.43
CA ILE A 34 -4.79 0.31 3.85
C ILE A 34 -3.74 -0.08 4.89
N LEU A 35 -3.24 0.87 5.68
CA LEU A 35 -2.24 0.60 6.71
C LEU A 35 -2.74 -0.41 7.75
N ILE A 36 -4.00 -0.29 8.19
CA ILE A 36 -4.62 -1.25 9.11
C ILE A 36 -4.70 -2.64 8.46
N PHE A 37 -5.16 -2.72 7.21
CA PHE A 37 -5.26 -3.99 6.49
C PHE A 37 -3.89 -4.64 6.26
N LEU A 38 -2.86 -3.82 6.03
CA LEU A 38 -1.47 -4.24 5.92
C LEU A 38 -0.97 -4.88 7.23
N VAL A 39 -1.25 -4.26 8.38
CA VAL A 39 -0.89 -4.82 9.68
C VAL A 39 -1.63 -6.14 9.94
N VAL A 40 -2.91 -6.21 9.61
CA VAL A 40 -3.71 -7.45 9.78
C VAL A 40 -3.13 -8.58 8.93
N THR A 41 -2.84 -8.34 7.66
CA THR A 41 -2.23 -9.35 6.78
C THR A 41 -0.83 -9.77 7.23
N ALA A 42 -0.02 -8.84 7.76
CA ALA A 42 1.28 -9.18 8.36
C ALA A 42 1.15 -10.09 9.59
N VAL A 43 0.21 -9.80 10.48
CA VAL A 43 -0.06 -10.64 11.65
C VAL A 43 -0.54 -12.03 11.22
N ILE A 44 -1.43 -12.10 10.22
CA ILE A 44 -1.90 -13.39 9.69
C ILE A 44 -0.72 -14.18 9.10
N ALA A 45 0.13 -13.55 8.29
CA ALA A 45 1.29 -14.21 7.68
C ALA A 45 2.22 -14.86 8.73
N LEU A 46 2.41 -14.21 9.88
CA LEU A 46 3.23 -14.73 10.98
C LEU A 46 2.55 -15.84 11.79
N ARG A 47 1.21 -15.94 11.76
CA ARG A 47 0.44 -16.93 12.53
C ARG A 47 0.17 -18.21 11.76
N VAL A 48 0.28 -18.20 10.44
CA VAL A 48 0.07 -19.38 9.60
C VAL A 48 1.23 -20.37 9.80
N LYS A 49 0.90 -21.60 10.19
CA LYS A 49 1.87 -22.70 10.37
C LYS A 49 2.27 -23.37 9.04
N ASP A 50 1.40 -23.31 8.05
CA ASP A 50 1.66 -23.86 6.71
C ASP A 50 2.51 -22.89 5.88
N LEU A 51 3.71 -23.31 5.48
CA LEU A 51 4.63 -22.45 4.74
C LEU A 51 4.05 -21.97 3.40
N LEU A 52 3.25 -22.81 2.74
CA LEU A 52 2.57 -22.43 1.50
C LEU A 52 1.53 -21.32 1.75
N GLY A 53 0.71 -21.47 2.80
CA GLY A 53 -0.26 -20.44 3.19
C GLY A 53 0.43 -19.14 3.62
N ALA A 54 1.51 -19.23 4.40
CA ALA A 54 2.30 -18.06 4.80
C ALA A 54 2.88 -17.32 3.58
N SER A 55 3.38 -18.05 2.57
CA SER A 55 3.91 -17.46 1.34
C SER A 55 2.86 -16.72 0.51
N MET A 56 1.63 -17.25 0.43
CA MET A 56 0.52 -16.60 -0.25
C MET A 56 0.08 -15.32 0.47
N VAL A 57 -0.07 -15.38 1.81
CA VAL A 57 -0.44 -14.19 2.59
C VAL A 57 0.65 -13.11 2.54
N PHE A 58 1.92 -13.51 2.53
CA PHE A 58 3.05 -12.59 2.32
C PHE A 58 3.01 -11.92 0.94
N GLY A 59 2.61 -12.64 -0.11
CA GLY A 59 2.38 -12.06 -1.43
C GLY A 59 1.26 -11.02 -1.44
N ILE A 60 0.14 -11.29 -0.74
CA ILE A 60 -0.97 -10.34 -0.60
C ILE A 60 -0.51 -9.09 0.17
N TYR A 61 0.25 -9.25 1.26
CA TYR A 61 0.86 -8.14 1.98
C TYR A 61 1.73 -7.27 1.06
N SER A 62 2.56 -7.89 0.23
CA SER A 62 3.41 -7.18 -0.73
C SER A 62 2.61 -6.43 -1.82
N PHE A 63 1.50 -6.99 -2.26
CA PHE A 63 0.59 -6.30 -3.19
C PHE A 63 -0.07 -5.07 -2.54
N LEU A 64 -0.44 -5.17 -1.26
CA LEU A 64 -1.06 -4.06 -0.52
C LEU A 64 -0.10 -2.88 -0.31
N ILE A 65 1.17 -3.14 0.00
CA ILE A 65 2.16 -2.05 0.15
C ILE A 65 2.44 -1.36 -1.20
N CYS A 66 2.44 -2.12 -2.29
CA CYS A 66 2.54 -1.55 -3.64
C CYS A 66 1.37 -0.60 -3.96
N LEU A 67 0.14 -0.98 -3.58
CA LEU A 67 -1.03 -0.13 -3.77
C LEU A 67 -0.92 1.19 -2.99
N LEU A 68 -0.39 1.13 -1.76
CA LEU A 68 -0.12 2.32 -0.94
C LEU A 68 0.93 3.23 -1.60
N TRP A 69 2.00 2.66 -2.17
CA TRP A 69 3.02 3.44 -2.89
C TRP A 69 2.48 4.10 -4.16
N ALA A 70 1.57 3.43 -4.87
CA ALA A 70 0.89 4.01 -6.03
C ALA A 70 0.02 5.21 -5.64
N GLU A 71 -0.67 5.15 -4.49
CA GLU A 71 -1.49 6.27 -4.00
C GLU A 71 -0.64 7.48 -3.60
N MET A 72 0.48 7.26 -2.90
CA MET A 72 1.40 8.32 -2.48
C MET A 72 2.10 9.04 -3.66
N GLY A 73 1.85 8.62 -4.90
CA GLY A 73 2.42 9.19 -6.11
C GLY A 73 3.80 8.61 -6.48
N ALA A 74 4.22 7.52 -5.83
CA ALA A 74 5.47 6.82 -6.11
C ALA A 74 5.24 5.61 -7.02
N VAL A 75 4.72 5.86 -8.24
CA VAL A 75 4.28 4.79 -9.15
C VAL A 75 5.43 3.90 -9.64
N ASP A 76 6.62 4.47 -9.82
CA ASP A 76 7.80 3.72 -10.30
C ASP A 76 8.20 2.64 -9.30
N VAL A 77 8.18 2.99 -8.00
CA VAL A 77 8.54 2.08 -6.91
C VAL A 77 7.44 1.03 -6.70
N ALA A 78 6.17 1.43 -6.86
CA ALA A 78 5.04 0.51 -6.83
C ALA A 78 5.18 -0.57 -7.93
N PHE A 79 5.46 -0.21 -9.18
CA PHE A 79 5.62 -1.19 -10.26
C PHE A 79 6.75 -2.19 -9.99
N THR A 80 7.89 -1.72 -9.50
CA THR A 80 9.00 -2.61 -9.16
C THR A 80 8.64 -3.55 -8.01
N GLU A 81 7.89 -3.08 -7.02
CA GLU A 81 7.50 -3.87 -5.87
C GLU A 81 6.37 -4.87 -6.20
N ALA A 82 5.44 -4.53 -7.08
CA ALA A 82 4.47 -5.47 -7.61
C ALA A 82 5.15 -6.64 -8.33
N ALA A 83 6.14 -6.33 -9.19
CA ALA A 83 6.85 -7.33 -9.96
C ALA A 83 7.72 -8.23 -9.06
N VAL A 84 8.52 -7.64 -8.16
CA VAL A 84 9.47 -8.38 -7.32
C VAL A 84 8.77 -9.01 -6.12
N GLY A 85 7.95 -8.25 -5.41
CA GLY A 85 7.32 -8.65 -4.18
C GLY A 85 6.14 -9.60 -4.41
N ALA A 86 5.08 -9.18 -5.10
CA ALA A 86 3.94 -10.06 -5.36
C ALA A 86 4.23 -11.12 -6.43
N GLY A 87 5.08 -10.82 -7.43
CA GLY A 87 5.40 -11.73 -8.53
C GLY A 87 6.54 -12.69 -8.23
N VAL A 88 7.78 -12.20 -8.27
CA VAL A 88 8.98 -13.07 -8.21
C VAL A 88 9.14 -13.74 -6.84
N SER A 89 8.96 -12.99 -5.75
CA SER A 89 9.22 -13.50 -4.40
C SER A 89 8.25 -14.61 -4.00
N THR A 90 6.97 -14.51 -4.40
CA THR A 90 5.97 -15.56 -4.13
C THR A 90 6.30 -16.85 -4.89
N VAL A 91 6.66 -16.74 -6.17
CA VAL A 91 7.06 -17.89 -6.99
C VAL A 91 8.30 -18.57 -6.42
N ILE A 92 9.33 -17.79 -6.05
CA ILE A 92 10.54 -18.33 -5.42
C ILE A 92 10.21 -18.99 -4.08
N MET A 93 9.36 -18.36 -3.26
CA MET A 93 9.01 -18.89 -1.95
C MET A 93 8.21 -20.19 -2.07
N ILE A 94 7.25 -20.26 -2.99
CA ILE A 94 6.51 -21.48 -3.32
C ILE A 94 7.48 -22.57 -3.83
N ALA A 95 8.36 -22.24 -4.79
CA ALA A 95 9.36 -23.17 -5.30
C ALA A 95 10.29 -23.69 -4.19
N THR A 96 10.67 -22.83 -3.25
CA THR A 96 11.49 -23.20 -2.08
C THR A 96 10.73 -24.13 -1.14
N VAL A 97 9.44 -23.88 -0.91
CA VAL A 97 8.57 -24.75 -0.10
C VAL A 97 8.39 -26.12 -0.75
N PHE A 98 8.34 -26.22 -2.08
CA PHE A 98 8.30 -27.50 -2.78
C PHE A 98 9.65 -28.21 -2.81
N SER A 99 10.75 -27.47 -2.87
CA SER A 99 12.11 -28.00 -2.88
C SER A 99 12.60 -28.46 -1.49
N THR A 100 12.02 -27.90 -0.42
CA THR A 100 12.37 -28.28 0.95
C THR A 100 11.57 -29.50 1.42
N THR A 101 12.27 -30.58 1.76
CA THR A 101 11.67 -31.71 2.46
C THR A 101 11.53 -31.37 3.95
N ARG A 102 10.31 -31.45 4.48
CA ARG A 102 10.05 -31.34 5.92
C ARG A 102 10.80 -32.45 6.67
N ARG A 103 11.92 -32.10 7.30
CA ARG A 103 12.69 -32.94 8.26
C ARG A 103 12.31 -32.63 9.72
N SER A 104 11.08 -32.23 9.99
CA SER A 104 10.57 -32.09 11.37
C SER A 104 9.32 -32.95 11.59
N LYS A 105 9.55 -33.95 12.43
CA LYS A 105 8.58 -34.84 13.06
C LYS A 105 7.80 -33.98 14.08
N ASP A 106 6.53 -33.78 13.79
CA ASP A 106 5.50 -33.36 14.74
C ASP A 106 4.18 -33.95 14.24
#